data_AF-C2FXM8-F1
#
_entry.id   AF-C2FXM8-F1
#
_cell.length_a   1.000
_cell.length_b   1.000
_cell.length_c   1.000
_cell.angle_alpha   90.00
_cell.angle_beta   90.00
_cell.angle_gamma   90.00
#
_symmetry.space_group_name_H-M   'P 1'
#
loop_
_entity.id
_entity.type
_entity.pdbx_description
1 polymer ?
#
loop_
_entity_poly.entity_id
_entity_poly.type
_entity_poly.pdbx_seq_one_letter_code
_entity_poly.pdbx_strand_id
1 'polypeptide(L)'
;MHDFKIPVYIINLKERIDRQTHILNEFKDKPEFEIFLFEAIRDAIGAVGLWKSITAVVKLAKEKGEDLIIICEDDHQFTENYNYNQLLKNIERGERFGANILLGGISWFDYMTQVHPNLFWINSFNATQFVIMYSSFFDCILNATFDAHENADFKIAELTESKYVMFPFVSVQREFGYSDVTSRNSEEGYVNELFIHSELKLDHMDTVRKFYNLKF
;
A
#
# COMPACT_ATOMS: atom_id res chain seq x y z
N MET A 1 11.31 -3.49 -27.15
CA MET A 1 10.69 -3.99 -25.91
C MET A 1 10.02 -2.78 -25.28
N HIS A 2 8.72 -2.83 -25.03
CA HIS A 2 8.07 -1.74 -24.31
C HIS A 2 8.64 -1.71 -22.89
N ASP A 3 9.26 -0.58 -22.52
CA ASP A 3 9.53 -0.21 -21.13
C ASP A 3 8.17 -0.04 -20.46
N PHE A 4 7.57 -1.14 -20.02
CA PHE A 4 6.36 -1.09 -19.21
C PHE A 4 6.74 -0.42 -17.89
N LYS A 5 6.13 0.74 -17.63
CA LYS A 5 6.23 1.44 -16.35
C LYS A 5 4.99 1.17 -15.54
N ILE A 6 5.16 0.97 -14.25
CA ILE A 6 4.04 0.75 -13.35
C ILE A 6 3.39 2.11 -13.03
N PRO A 7 2.10 2.34 -13.32
CA PRO A 7 1.42 3.57 -12.96
C PRO A 7 1.36 3.75 -11.44
N VAL A 8 1.80 4.89 -10.94
CA VAL A 8 1.76 5.25 -9.51
C VAL A 8 0.97 6.54 -9.35
N TYR A 9 -0.16 6.45 -8.66
CA TYR A 9 -0.98 7.60 -8.31
C TYR A 9 -0.67 8.02 -6.88
N ILE A 10 0.08 9.11 -6.76
CA ILE A 10 0.47 9.69 -5.47
C ILE A 10 -0.62 10.66 -5.03
N ILE A 11 -1.31 10.32 -3.96
CA ILE A 11 -2.34 11.16 -3.32
C ILE A 11 -1.64 12.13 -2.37
N ASN A 12 -1.76 13.43 -2.66
CA ASN A 12 -1.12 14.48 -1.87
C ASN A 12 -2.05 15.70 -1.76
N LEU A 13 -2.21 16.27 -0.56
CA LEU A 13 -2.90 17.56 -0.42
C LEU A 13 -1.99 18.69 -0.91
N LYS A 14 -2.52 19.59 -1.74
CA LYS A 14 -1.76 20.63 -2.43
C LYS A 14 -0.89 21.50 -1.52
N GLU A 15 -1.33 21.75 -0.30
CA GLU A 15 -0.60 22.57 0.67
C GLU A 15 0.54 21.84 1.41
N ARG A 16 0.61 20.50 1.34
CA ARG A 16 1.65 19.69 1.99
C ARG A 16 2.91 19.62 1.12
N ILE A 17 3.55 20.76 0.93
CA ILE A 17 4.72 20.90 0.04
C ILE A 17 5.93 20.07 0.53
N ASP A 18 6.07 19.91 1.85
CA ASP A 18 7.07 19.06 2.50
C ASP A 18 6.88 17.58 2.15
N ARG A 19 5.64 17.06 2.29
CA ARG A 19 5.29 15.67 1.93
C ARG A 19 5.38 15.44 0.43
N GLN A 20 4.94 16.39 -0.39
CA GLN A 20 5.12 16.35 -1.83
C GLN A 20 6.61 16.29 -2.23
N THR A 21 7.46 17.10 -1.60
CA THR A 21 8.90 17.09 -1.88
C THR A 21 9.53 15.78 -1.46
N HIS A 22 9.14 15.25 -0.30
CA HIS A 22 9.58 13.93 0.18
C HIS A 22 9.23 12.83 -0.83
N ILE A 23 7.95 12.69 -1.18
CA ILE A 23 7.51 11.57 -2.01
C ILE A 23 8.10 11.63 -3.43
N LEU A 24 8.24 12.81 -4.01
CA LEU A 24 8.91 12.95 -5.30
C LEU A 24 10.39 12.54 -5.24
N ASN A 25 11.08 12.74 -4.11
CA ASN A 25 12.45 12.30 -3.94
C ASN A 25 12.55 10.77 -3.81
N GLU A 26 11.60 10.10 -3.17
CA GLU A 26 11.56 8.62 -3.07
C GLU A 26 11.53 7.95 -4.44
N PHE A 27 10.84 8.56 -5.41
CA PHE A 27 10.70 8.06 -6.79
C PHE A 27 11.70 8.63 -7.80
N LYS A 28 12.50 9.64 -7.44
CA LYS A 28 13.34 10.41 -8.38
C LYS A 28 14.22 9.56 -9.29
N ASP A 29 14.84 8.52 -8.73
CA ASP A 29 15.80 7.66 -9.43
C ASP A 29 15.22 6.27 -9.73
N LYS A 30 13.88 6.16 -9.87
CA LYS A 30 13.15 4.91 -10.13
C LYS A 30 12.38 4.99 -11.45
N PRO A 31 13.05 4.89 -12.61
CA PRO A 31 12.43 5.06 -13.93
C PRO A 31 11.37 4.00 -14.28
N GLU A 32 11.33 2.90 -13.53
CA GLU A 32 10.32 1.83 -13.60
C GLU A 32 8.90 2.27 -13.24
N PHE A 33 8.74 3.44 -12.61
CA PHE A 33 7.44 3.98 -12.24
C PHE A 33 7.04 5.15 -13.15
N GLU A 34 5.75 5.19 -13.51
CA GLU A 34 5.13 6.35 -14.13
C GLU A 34 4.33 7.10 -13.07
N ILE A 35 4.82 8.28 -12.69
CA ILE A 35 4.29 9.03 -11.54
C ILE A 35 3.17 9.99 -11.98
N PHE A 36 2.01 9.85 -11.34
CA PHE A 36 0.88 10.76 -11.43
C PHE A 36 0.63 11.38 -10.06
N LEU A 37 0.93 12.68 -9.91
CA LEU A 37 0.50 13.43 -8.72
C LEU A 37 -1.00 13.71 -8.80
N PHE A 38 -1.75 13.16 -7.86
CA PHE A 38 -3.19 13.37 -7.71
C PHE A 38 -3.45 14.32 -6.55
N GLU A 39 -4.11 15.44 -6.83
CA GLU A 39 -4.53 16.40 -5.79
C GLU A 39 -5.60 15.74 -4.92
N ALA A 40 -5.26 15.45 -3.67
CA ALA A 40 -6.15 14.77 -2.73
C ALA A 40 -7.45 15.57 -2.53
N ILE A 41 -8.57 14.86 -2.49
CA ILE A 41 -9.89 15.45 -2.27
C ILE A 41 -10.04 15.78 -0.79
N ARG A 42 -10.15 17.07 -0.47
CA ARG A 42 -10.37 17.52 0.90
C ARG A 42 -11.79 17.17 1.37
N ASP A 43 -11.87 16.72 2.61
CA ASP A 43 -13.10 16.59 3.37
C ASP A 43 -12.89 17.10 4.81
N ALA A 44 -13.98 17.33 5.55
CA ALA A 44 -13.91 17.66 6.97
C ALA A 44 -13.37 16.48 7.80
N ILE A 45 -13.57 15.24 7.32
CA ILE A 45 -13.03 14.02 7.92
C ILE A 45 -11.93 13.49 7.00
N GLY A 46 -10.68 13.47 7.48
CA GLY A 46 -9.52 13.07 6.67
C GLY A 46 -9.67 11.69 6.02
N ALA A 47 -10.20 10.71 6.76
CA ALA A 47 -10.47 9.36 6.25
C ALA A 47 -11.45 9.35 5.06
N VAL A 48 -12.50 10.17 5.10
CA VAL A 48 -13.46 10.32 4.00
C VAL A 48 -12.81 10.99 2.80
N GLY A 49 -11.97 12.01 3.03
CA GLY A 49 -11.18 12.65 1.97
C GLY A 49 -10.22 11.68 1.27
N LEU A 50 -9.55 10.83 2.05
CA LEU A 50 -8.67 9.78 1.52
C LEU A 50 -9.47 8.77 0.68
N TRP A 51 -10.60 8.26 1.17
CA TRP A 51 -11.45 7.33 0.42
C TRP A 51 -11.97 7.92 -0.90
N LYS A 52 -12.43 9.18 -0.88
CA LYS A 52 -12.81 9.91 -2.10
C LYS A 52 -11.65 10.02 -3.08
N SER A 53 -10.43 10.25 -2.59
CA SER A 53 -9.24 10.33 -3.43
C SER A 53 -8.91 8.98 -4.06
N ILE A 54 -8.93 7.90 -3.27
CA ILE A 54 -8.72 6.51 -3.72
C ILE A 54 -9.73 6.15 -4.82
N THR A 55 -11.02 6.37 -4.58
CA THR A 55 -12.08 6.06 -5.55
C THR A 55 -11.95 6.87 -6.85
N ALA A 56 -11.57 8.15 -6.76
CA ALA A 56 -11.31 8.98 -7.94
C ALA A 56 -10.10 8.50 -8.76
N VAL A 57 -9.01 8.10 -8.08
CA VAL A 57 -7.83 7.47 -8.71
C VAL A 57 -8.21 6.17 -9.41
N VAL A 58 -8.94 5.27 -8.73
CA VAL A 58 -9.39 3.99 -9.30
C VAL A 58 -10.30 4.23 -10.52
N LYS A 59 -11.18 5.23 -10.47
CA LYS A 59 -12.03 5.59 -11.60
C LYS A 59 -11.19 6.03 -12.80
N LEU A 60 -10.21 6.91 -12.59
CA LEU A 60 -9.31 7.39 -13.65
C LEU A 60 -8.50 6.24 -14.26
N ALA A 61 -7.96 5.36 -13.41
CA ALA A 61 -7.22 4.17 -13.85
C ALA A 61 -8.08 3.24 -14.71
N LYS A 62 -9.33 2.99 -14.27
CA LYS A 62 -10.30 2.21 -15.03
C LYS A 62 -10.63 2.84 -16.39
N GLU A 63 -10.84 4.15 -16.44
CA GLU A 63 -11.12 4.89 -17.68
C GLU A 63 -9.92 4.84 -18.67
N LYS A 64 -8.70 4.79 -18.15
CA LYS A 64 -7.47 4.61 -18.94
C LYS A 64 -7.23 3.17 -19.38
N GLY A 65 -7.99 2.20 -18.87
CA GLY A 65 -7.78 0.78 -19.15
C GLY A 65 -6.50 0.21 -18.52
N GLU A 66 -6.11 0.72 -17.35
CA GLU A 66 -4.95 0.20 -16.62
C GLU A 66 -5.29 -1.14 -15.96
N ASP A 67 -4.47 -2.16 -16.20
CA ASP A 67 -4.65 -3.50 -15.62
C ASP A 67 -4.20 -3.57 -14.15
N LEU A 68 -3.31 -2.66 -13.75
CA LEU A 68 -2.74 -2.56 -12.42
C LEU A 68 -2.29 -1.12 -12.16
N ILE A 69 -2.50 -0.66 -10.93
CA ILE A 69 -2.00 0.61 -10.43
C ILE A 69 -1.35 0.46 -9.07
N ILE A 70 -0.49 1.41 -8.72
CA ILE A 70 -0.07 1.64 -7.34
C ILE A 70 -0.77 2.89 -6.85
N ILE A 71 -1.54 2.75 -5.78
CA ILE A 71 -2.02 3.87 -4.98
C ILE A 71 -0.96 4.14 -3.92
N CYS A 72 -0.48 5.38 -3.88
CA CYS A 72 0.62 5.79 -3.02
C CYS A 72 0.22 7.03 -2.23
N GLU A 73 0.52 7.07 -0.94
CA GLU A 73 0.35 8.27 -0.11
C GLU A 73 1.64 9.08 -0.07
N ASP A 74 1.52 10.37 0.19
CA ASP A 74 2.63 11.34 0.26
C ASP A 74 3.61 11.11 1.45
N ASP A 75 3.30 10.18 2.36
CA ASP A 75 4.20 9.73 3.43
C ASP A 75 4.89 8.38 3.17
N HIS A 76 4.69 7.76 2.00
CA HIS A 76 5.43 6.56 1.64
C HIS A 76 6.94 6.79 1.65
N GLN A 77 7.68 5.81 2.16
CA GLN A 77 9.14 5.72 2.07
C GLN A 77 9.54 4.30 1.68
N PHE A 78 10.45 4.17 0.72
CA PHE A 78 11.03 2.88 0.36
C PHE A 78 11.97 2.41 1.47
N THR A 79 11.90 1.11 1.77
CA THR A 79 12.88 0.47 2.67
C THR A 79 14.16 0.13 1.91
N GLU A 80 15.22 -0.24 2.63
CA GLU A 80 16.44 -0.81 2.02
C GLU A 80 16.20 -2.12 1.27
N ASN A 81 15.06 -2.79 1.54
CA ASN A 81 14.68 -4.04 0.89
C ASN A 81 14.00 -3.82 -0.48
N TYR A 82 13.75 -2.57 -0.88
CA TYR A 82 13.21 -2.28 -2.20
C TYR A 82 14.14 -2.81 -3.31
N ASN A 83 13.59 -3.64 -4.18
CA ASN A 83 14.26 -4.13 -5.36
C ASN A 83 13.24 -4.30 -6.49
N TYR A 84 13.43 -3.61 -7.61
CA TYR A 84 12.48 -3.63 -8.73
C TYR A 84 12.20 -5.04 -9.27
N ASN A 85 13.23 -5.87 -9.45
CA ASN A 85 13.04 -7.24 -9.95
C ASN A 85 12.23 -8.10 -8.96
N GLN A 86 12.41 -7.89 -7.66
CA GLN A 86 11.64 -8.60 -6.65
C GLN A 86 10.20 -8.08 -6.56
N LEU A 87 10.01 -6.77 -6.68
CA LEU A 87 8.69 -6.13 -6.78
C LEU A 87 7.89 -6.74 -7.93
N LEU A 88 8.48 -6.78 -9.14
CA LEU A 88 7.83 -7.33 -10.33
C LEU A 88 7.48 -8.81 -10.15
N LYS A 89 8.40 -9.62 -9.61
CA LYS A 89 8.12 -11.03 -9.29
C LYS A 89 7.00 -11.20 -8.27
N ASN A 90 6.87 -10.29 -7.31
CA ASN A 90 5.80 -10.31 -6.32
C ASN A 90 4.47 -9.88 -6.95
N ILE A 91 4.47 -8.91 -7.85
CA ILE A 91 3.29 -8.51 -8.64
C ILE A 91 2.80 -9.69 -9.50
N GLU A 92 3.67 -10.27 -10.33
CA GLU A 92 3.32 -11.46 -11.14
C GLU A 92 2.80 -12.61 -10.28
N ARG A 93 3.35 -12.78 -9.07
CA ARG A 93 2.89 -13.81 -8.15
C ARG A 93 1.54 -13.49 -7.53
N GLY A 94 1.29 -12.23 -7.17
CA GLY A 94 -0.01 -11.75 -6.71
C GLY A 94 -1.08 -12.01 -7.75
N GLU A 95 -0.81 -11.67 -9.01
CA GLU A 95 -1.71 -11.95 -10.14
C GLU A 95 -2.02 -13.44 -10.26
N ARG A 96 -1.00 -14.32 -10.24
CA ARG A 96 -1.20 -15.78 -10.26
C ARG A 96 -2.00 -16.31 -9.07
N PHE A 97 -1.90 -15.67 -7.91
CA PHE A 97 -2.68 -16.01 -6.71
C PHE A 97 -4.09 -15.40 -6.73
N GLY A 98 -4.47 -14.68 -7.80
CA GLY A 98 -5.76 -14.00 -7.89
C GLY A 98 -5.89 -12.87 -6.88
N ALA A 99 -4.79 -12.20 -6.54
CA ALA A 99 -4.78 -11.06 -5.64
C ALA A 99 -5.66 -9.92 -6.19
N ASN A 100 -6.45 -9.33 -5.31
CA ASN A 100 -7.11 -8.05 -5.56
C ASN A 100 -6.18 -6.89 -5.19
N ILE A 101 -5.38 -7.06 -4.14
CA ILE A 101 -4.37 -6.10 -3.71
C ILE A 101 -3.09 -6.81 -3.24
N LEU A 102 -1.99 -6.08 -3.36
CA LEU A 102 -0.70 -6.44 -2.81
C LEU A 102 -0.07 -5.23 -2.09
N LEU A 103 0.23 -5.40 -0.81
CA LEU A 103 0.68 -4.33 0.08
C LEU A 103 2.21 -4.31 0.16
N GLY A 104 2.81 -3.13 0.02
CA GLY A 104 4.26 -2.96 0.13
C GLY A 104 4.80 -3.08 1.57
N GLY A 105 3.94 -2.80 2.55
CA GLY A 105 4.19 -2.95 3.98
C GLY A 105 2.98 -2.43 4.76
N ILE A 106 2.84 -2.85 6.01
CA ILE A 106 1.68 -2.55 6.87
C ILE A 106 2.12 -2.26 8.30
N SER A 107 1.38 -1.38 8.99
CA SER A 107 1.70 -0.99 10.37
C SER A 107 1.06 -1.92 11.41
N TRP A 108 0.02 -2.66 11.03
CA TRP A 108 -0.65 -3.65 11.88
C TRP A 108 -1.39 -4.69 11.03
N PHE A 109 -1.61 -5.88 11.59
CA PHE A 109 -2.49 -6.93 11.07
C PHE A 109 -2.94 -7.88 12.20
N ASP A 110 -4.01 -8.65 11.95
CA ASP A 110 -4.54 -9.66 12.86
C ASP A 110 -4.05 -11.09 12.55
N TYR A 111 -4.55 -11.71 11.49
CA TYR A 111 -4.23 -13.06 11.06
C TYR A 111 -3.39 -13.03 9.79
N MET A 112 -2.46 -13.97 9.71
CA MET A 112 -1.52 -14.11 8.60
C MET A 112 -1.28 -15.58 8.27
N THR A 113 -0.95 -15.85 7.02
CA THR A 113 -0.42 -17.16 6.60
C THR A 113 0.65 -16.93 5.55
N GLN A 114 1.83 -17.54 5.74
CA GLN A 114 2.87 -17.47 4.73
C GLN A 114 2.49 -18.37 3.56
N VAL A 115 2.37 -17.77 2.37
CA VAL A 115 2.00 -18.48 1.13
C VAL A 115 3.17 -18.57 0.15
N HIS A 116 4.21 -17.79 0.38
CA HIS A 116 5.45 -17.80 -0.37
C HIS A 116 6.57 -17.23 0.52
N PRO A 117 7.86 -17.55 0.29
CA PRO A 117 8.97 -16.90 1.01
C PRO A 117 8.97 -15.36 1.00
N ASN A 118 8.24 -14.74 0.07
CA ASN A 118 8.13 -13.28 -0.05
C ASN A 118 6.71 -12.72 0.07
N LEU A 119 5.71 -13.56 0.39
CA LEU A 119 4.33 -13.12 0.48
C LEU A 119 3.60 -13.80 1.64
N PHE A 120 2.83 -12.99 2.35
CA PHE A 120 1.88 -13.44 3.35
C PHE A 120 0.48 -13.06 2.90
N TRP A 121 -0.45 -14.01 2.99
CA TRP A 121 -1.88 -13.68 3.03
C TRP A 121 -2.20 -13.07 4.40
N ILE A 122 -3.08 -12.06 4.44
CA ILE A 122 -3.48 -11.39 5.68
C ILE A 122 -5.01 -11.16 5.71
N ASN A 123 -5.61 -11.11 6.90
CA ASN A 123 -7.05 -10.92 7.06
C ASN A 123 -7.50 -9.47 7.25
N SER A 124 -6.80 -8.67 8.05
CA SER A 124 -7.05 -7.23 8.21
C SER A 124 -5.72 -6.53 8.38
N PHE A 125 -5.67 -5.23 8.06
CA PHE A 125 -4.43 -4.47 8.11
C PHE A 125 -4.66 -2.98 8.37
N ASN A 126 -3.59 -2.31 8.77
CA ASN A 126 -3.50 -0.86 8.75
C ASN A 126 -2.39 -0.38 7.81
N ALA A 127 -2.56 0.86 7.37
CA ALA A 127 -1.69 1.62 6.46
C ALA A 127 -1.85 1.26 4.98
N THR A 128 -2.01 2.31 4.16
CA THR A 128 -2.28 2.27 2.72
C THR A 128 -1.27 3.07 1.90
N GLN A 129 -0.11 3.36 2.47
CA GLN A 129 0.89 4.23 1.85
C GLN A 129 1.43 3.69 0.52
N PHE A 130 1.38 2.37 0.30
CA PHE A 130 1.82 1.74 -0.94
C PHE A 130 1.01 0.47 -1.23
N VAL A 131 -0.06 0.62 -2.01
CA VAL A 131 -1.00 -0.45 -2.36
C VAL A 131 -0.95 -0.69 -3.86
N ILE A 132 -0.51 -1.87 -4.26
CA ILE A 132 -0.70 -2.36 -5.63
C ILE A 132 -2.13 -2.90 -5.72
N MET A 133 -2.91 -2.40 -6.67
CA MET A 133 -4.30 -2.80 -6.91
C MET A 133 -4.45 -3.31 -8.33
N TYR A 134 -5.02 -4.51 -8.47
CA TYR A 134 -5.32 -5.12 -9.77
C TYR A 134 -6.69 -4.65 -10.25
N SER A 135 -6.84 -4.50 -11.57
CA SER A 135 -8.07 -4.01 -12.20
C SER A 135 -9.31 -4.85 -11.88
N SER A 136 -9.12 -6.14 -11.57
CA SER A 136 -10.16 -7.04 -11.08
C SER A 136 -10.87 -6.54 -9.82
N PHE A 137 -10.23 -5.65 -9.04
CA PHE A 137 -10.79 -5.09 -7.81
C PHE A 137 -11.39 -3.69 -7.96
N PHE A 138 -11.17 -3.02 -9.10
CA PHE A 138 -11.59 -1.63 -9.28
C PHE A 138 -13.10 -1.44 -9.10
N ASP A 139 -13.89 -2.32 -9.68
CA ASP A 139 -15.35 -2.26 -9.54
C ASP A 139 -15.83 -2.49 -8.12
N CYS A 140 -15.12 -3.29 -7.32
CA CYS A 140 -15.46 -3.47 -5.92
C CYS A 140 -15.26 -2.16 -5.15
N ILE A 141 -14.13 -1.48 -5.36
CA ILE A 141 -13.83 -0.18 -4.75
C ILE A 141 -14.84 0.89 -5.19
N LEU A 142 -15.16 0.97 -6.49
CA LEU A 142 -16.07 1.99 -7.02
C LEU A 142 -17.52 1.83 -6.57
N ASN A 143 -17.95 0.60 -6.27
CA ASN A 143 -19.31 0.31 -5.82
C ASN A 143 -19.46 0.27 -4.30
N ALA A 144 -18.36 0.36 -3.55
CA ALA A 144 -18.38 0.31 -2.10
C ALA A 144 -18.95 1.60 -1.49
N THR A 145 -19.83 1.44 -0.50
CA THR A 145 -20.27 2.53 0.36
C THR A 145 -19.21 2.82 1.41
N PHE A 146 -19.06 4.10 1.79
CA PHE A 146 -18.11 4.52 2.82
C PHE A 146 -18.77 5.49 3.80
N ASP A 147 -18.72 5.17 5.08
CA ASP A 147 -19.26 5.93 6.20
C ASP A 147 -18.20 6.86 6.82
N ALA A 148 -18.66 7.91 7.50
CA ALA A 148 -17.82 8.88 8.19
C ALA A 148 -16.93 8.28 9.30
N HIS A 149 -17.28 7.10 9.83
CA HIS A 149 -16.53 6.41 10.87
C HIS A 149 -15.59 5.31 10.36
N GLU A 150 -15.57 5.06 9.04
CA GLU A 150 -14.71 4.06 8.43
C GLU A 150 -13.30 4.61 8.14
N ASN A 151 -12.33 3.69 8.07
CA ASN A 151 -10.98 3.97 7.61
C ASN A 151 -10.73 3.21 6.31
N ALA A 152 -9.94 3.80 5.41
CA ALA A 152 -9.70 3.23 4.08
C ALA A 152 -9.05 1.83 4.15
N ASP A 153 -8.10 1.63 5.06
CA ASP A 153 -7.40 0.36 5.26
C ASP A 153 -8.36 -0.77 5.66
N PHE A 154 -9.14 -0.59 6.73
CA PHE A 154 -10.15 -1.55 7.16
C PHE A 154 -11.23 -1.77 6.11
N LYS A 155 -11.65 -0.72 5.40
CA LYS A 155 -12.65 -0.88 4.35
C LYS A 155 -12.13 -1.73 3.20
N ILE A 156 -10.90 -1.46 2.74
CA ILE A 156 -10.25 -2.27 1.71
C ILE A 156 -10.10 -3.72 2.17
N ALA A 157 -9.72 -3.94 3.42
CA ALA A 157 -9.58 -5.28 3.99
C ALA A 157 -10.92 -6.05 4.03
N GLU A 158 -12.04 -5.38 4.35
CA GLU A 158 -13.38 -5.94 4.36
C GLU A 158 -13.86 -6.35 2.95
N LEU A 159 -13.50 -5.57 1.93
CA LEU A 159 -13.99 -5.75 0.56
C LEU A 159 -13.37 -6.94 -0.18
N THR A 160 -12.29 -7.55 0.34
CA THR A 160 -11.65 -8.69 -0.32
C THR A 160 -10.96 -9.65 0.64
N GLU A 161 -11.07 -10.95 0.34
CA GLU A 161 -10.24 -12.00 0.96
C GLU A 161 -8.91 -12.21 0.24
N SER A 162 -8.76 -11.76 -1.01
CA SER A 162 -7.58 -11.97 -1.85
C SER A 162 -6.56 -10.85 -1.68
N LYS A 163 -6.03 -10.70 -0.47
CA LYS A 163 -5.07 -9.65 -0.10
C LYS A 163 -3.80 -10.21 0.51
N TYR A 164 -2.68 -9.66 0.05
CA TYR A 164 -1.35 -10.14 0.41
C TYR A 164 -0.44 -8.98 0.77
N VAL A 165 0.57 -9.24 1.58
CA VAL A 165 1.65 -8.29 1.91
C VAL A 165 3.01 -8.87 1.51
N MET A 166 3.88 -8.02 0.99
CA MET A 166 5.25 -8.39 0.67
C MET A 166 6.07 -8.61 1.93
N PHE A 167 6.99 -9.57 1.87
CA PHE A 167 8.02 -9.76 2.90
C PHE A 167 9.39 -9.99 2.25
N PRO A 168 10.45 -9.30 2.69
CA PRO A 168 10.43 -8.15 3.60
C PRO A 168 9.61 -6.96 3.03
N PHE A 169 9.26 -6.00 3.87
CA PHE A 169 8.54 -4.81 3.45
C PHE A 169 9.38 -4.00 2.48
N VAL A 170 8.77 -3.53 1.39
CA VAL A 170 9.38 -2.58 0.44
C VAL A 170 8.98 -1.14 0.74
N SER A 171 7.99 -0.94 1.62
CA SER A 171 7.43 0.36 1.96
C SER A 171 7.13 0.46 3.45
N VAL A 172 7.44 1.62 4.02
CA VAL A 172 6.98 2.08 5.34
C VAL A 172 6.42 3.51 5.21
N GLN A 173 5.93 4.07 6.32
CA GLN A 173 5.51 5.47 6.41
C GLN A 173 6.58 6.32 7.09
N ARG A 174 6.87 7.47 6.49
CA ARG A 174 7.68 8.53 7.11
C ARG A 174 6.81 9.38 8.02
N GLU A 175 7.31 9.66 9.22
CA GLU A 175 6.66 10.59 10.15
C GLU A 175 6.98 12.05 9.79
N PHE A 176 5.94 12.89 9.80
CA PHE A 176 6.05 14.34 9.61
C PHE A 176 5.64 15.15 10.85
N GLY A 177 5.27 14.46 11.95
CA GLY A 177 4.79 15.09 13.18
C GLY A 177 3.35 15.60 13.13
N TYR A 178 2.59 15.26 12.08
CA TYR A 178 1.15 15.55 11.96
C TYR A 178 0.45 14.51 11.07
N SER A 179 -0.84 14.27 11.31
CA SER A 179 -1.70 13.45 10.45
C SER A 179 -3.16 13.91 10.54
N ASP A 180 -3.80 14.09 9.38
CA ASP A 180 -5.21 14.48 9.27
C ASP A 180 -6.17 13.27 9.41
N VAL A 181 -5.63 12.05 9.43
CA VAL A 181 -6.41 10.81 9.56
C VAL A 181 -6.33 10.26 10.98
N THR A 182 -5.11 10.12 11.52
CA THR A 182 -4.88 9.48 12.82
C THR A 182 -3.97 10.35 13.67
N SER A 183 -4.54 11.07 14.65
CA SER A 183 -3.81 12.02 15.49
C SER A 183 -2.62 11.39 16.22
N ARG A 184 -2.72 10.13 16.66
CA ARG A 184 -1.66 9.38 17.34
C ARG A 184 -0.41 9.14 16.49
N ASN A 185 -0.53 9.17 15.16
CA ASN A 185 0.61 9.07 14.24
C ASN A 185 1.51 10.32 14.28
N SER A 186 1.15 11.34 15.05
CA SER A 186 1.96 12.54 15.27
C SER A 186 2.98 12.37 16.40
N GLU A 187 2.92 11.28 17.16
CA GLU A 187 3.90 10.93 18.20
C GLU A 187 5.20 10.43 17.54
N GLU A 188 6.32 11.08 17.83
CA GLU A 188 7.62 10.74 17.27
C GLU A 188 8.03 9.30 17.62
N GLY A 189 8.39 8.53 16.60
CA GLY A 189 8.82 7.14 16.67
C GLY A 189 7.68 6.11 16.66
N TYR A 190 6.44 6.52 16.90
CA TYR A 190 5.32 5.59 17.07
C TYR A 190 4.99 4.80 15.79
N VAL A 191 4.91 5.48 14.65
CA VAL A 191 4.59 4.82 13.37
C VAL A 191 5.73 3.89 12.97
N ASN A 192 6.99 4.32 13.16
CA ASN A 192 8.14 3.48 12.88
C ASN A 192 8.13 2.18 13.72
N GLU A 193 7.84 2.28 15.02
CA GLU A 193 7.71 1.12 15.91
C GLU A 193 6.61 0.15 15.44
N LEU A 194 5.47 0.65 14.97
CA LEU A 194 4.39 -0.19 14.45
C LEU A 194 4.82 -1.03 13.24
N PHE A 195 5.53 -0.43 12.28
CA PHE A 195 6.06 -1.16 11.12
C PHE A 195 7.12 -2.18 11.53
N ILE A 196 8.06 -1.82 12.41
CA ILE A 196 9.08 -2.74 12.94
C ILE A 196 8.41 -3.94 13.63
N HIS A 197 7.42 -3.71 14.48
CA HIS A 197 6.71 -4.78 15.17
C HIS A 197 5.93 -5.68 14.22
N SER A 198 5.30 -5.11 13.19
CA SER A 198 4.58 -5.88 12.19
C SER A 198 5.53 -6.73 11.33
N GLU A 199 6.64 -6.17 10.87
CA GLU A 199 7.64 -6.92 10.09
C GLU A 199 8.29 -8.04 10.93
N LEU A 200 8.60 -7.77 12.21
CA LEU A 200 9.16 -8.77 13.12
C LEU A 200 8.23 -9.98 13.31
N LYS A 201 6.91 -9.75 13.39
CA LYS A 201 5.93 -10.85 13.46
C LYS A 201 5.96 -11.72 12.20
N LEU A 202 6.11 -11.13 11.01
CA LEU A 202 6.25 -11.87 9.77
C LEU A 202 7.59 -12.62 9.69
N ASP A 203 8.67 -12.00 10.16
CA ASP A 203 10.00 -12.63 10.19
C ASP A 203 10.05 -13.85 11.13
N HIS A 204 9.38 -13.79 12.28
CA HIS A 204 9.23 -14.96 13.15
C HIS A 204 8.57 -16.14 12.41
N MET A 205 7.53 -15.87 11.61
CA MET A 205 6.87 -16.91 10.81
C MET A 205 7.76 -17.43 9.68
N ASP A 206 8.50 -16.54 9.00
CA ASP A 206 9.46 -16.95 7.98
C ASP A 206 10.62 -17.79 8.58
N THR A 207 11.05 -17.46 9.79
CA THR A 207 12.03 -18.24 10.57
C THR A 207 11.48 -19.64 10.87
N VAL A 208 10.22 -19.76 11.29
CA VAL A 208 9.57 -21.06 11.49
C VAL A 208 9.52 -21.86 10.18
N ARG A 209 9.12 -21.23 9.07
CA ARG A 209 9.12 -21.86 7.74
C ARG A 209 10.50 -22.39 7.37
N LYS A 210 11.55 -21.59 7.54
CA LYS A 210 12.94 -21.98 7.28
C LYS A 210 13.37 -23.16 8.15
N PHE A 211 13.08 -23.11 9.46
CA PHE A 211 13.44 -24.16 10.41
C PHE A 211 12.83 -25.51 10.02
N TYR A 212 11.55 -25.54 9.65
CA TYR A 212 10.85 -26.76 9.24
C TYR A 212 10.99 -27.09 7.73
N ASN A 213 11.71 -26.28 6.96
CA ASN A 213 11.87 -26.43 5.51
C ASN A 213 10.54 -26.59 4.76
N LEU A 214 9.53 -25.80 5.16
CA LEU A 214 8.22 -25.84 4.51
C LEU A 214 8.32 -25.34 3.07
N LYS A 215 7.62 -26.01 2.16
CA LYS A 215 7.55 -25.68 0.73
C LYS A 215 6.10 -25.38 0.36
N PHE A 216 5.90 -24.31 -0.42
CA PHE A 216 4.62 -23.89 -0.98
C PHE A 216 4.71 -23.91 -2.51
#